data_AF-A0A949XKP8-F1
#
_entry.id   AF-A0A949XKP8-F1
#
_cell.length_a   1.000
_cell.length_b   1.000
_cell.length_c   1.000
_cell.angle_alpha   90.00
_cell.angle_beta   90.00
_cell.angle_gamma   90.00
#
_symmetry.space_group_name_H-M   'P 1'
#
loop_
_entity.id
_entity.type
_entity.pdbx_description
1 polymer ?
#
loop_
_entity_poly.entity_id
_entity_poly.type
_entity_poly.pdbx_seq_one_letter_code
_entity_poly.pdbx_strand_id
1 'polypeptide(L)'
;MEIPKNDYIRNVLDAYRQTPTTAGVVHRNDRLLAARLYDCAIPLAVVQNALILASARRIARLPNAPPLQPIRSLYYLVPVIEEVLGAHVPPDYYSTLQSKIESILRLKQWIRHLPDTFKINPIP
;
A
#
# COMPACT_ATOMS: atom_id res chain seq x y z
N MET A 1 -4.32 10.45 -23.07
CA MET A 1 -3.84 9.26 -23.79
C MET A 1 -4.16 8.07 -22.91
N GLU A 2 -5.11 7.23 -23.30
CA GLU A 2 -5.49 6.06 -22.50
C GLU A 2 -4.35 5.04 -22.51
N ILE A 3 -3.96 4.59 -21.32
CA ILE A 3 -2.93 3.56 -21.14
C ILE A 3 -3.51 2.25 -21.68
N PRO A 4 -2.80 1.46 -22.51
CA PRO A 4 -3.32 0.17 -22.96
C PRO A 4 -3.69 -0.76 -21.79
N LYS A 5 -4.77 -1.55 -21.93
CA LYS A 5 -5.24 -2.46 -20.86
C LYS A 5 -4.15 -3.33 -20.24
N ASN A 6 -3.28 -3.90 -21.07
CA ASN A 6 -2.18 -4.75 -20.60
C ASN A 6 -1.15 -3.97 -19.78
N ASP A 7 -0.85 -2.73 -20.19
CA ASP A 7 0.08 -1.85 -19.46
C ASP A 7 -0.54 -1.39 -18.14
N TYR A 8 -1.84 -1.08 -18.14
CA TYR A 8 -2.58 -0.79 -16.91
C TYR A 8 -2.51 -1.97 -15.93
N ILE A 9 -2.87 -3.17 -16.39
CA ILE A 9 -2.84 -4.39 -15.56
C ILE A 9 -1.44 -4.62 -15.00
N ARG A 10 -0.41 -4.52 -15.85
CA ARG A 10 0.98 -4.67 -15.43
C ARG A 10 1.35 -3.65 -14.35
N ASN A 11 1.06 -2.37 -14.57
CA ASN A 11 1.39 -1.30 -13.63
C ASN A 11 0.68 -1.47 -12.28
N VAL A 12 -0.58 -1.91 -12.27
CA VAL A 12 -1.30 -2.22 -11.01
C VAL A 12 -0.63 -3.36 -10.25
N LEU A 13 -0.27 -4.44 -10.94
CA LEU A 13 0.32 -5.62 -10.30
C LEU A 13 1.74 -5.35 -9.82
N ASP A 14 2.52 -4.57 -10.57
CA ASP A 14 3.87 -4.16 -10.18
C ASP A 14 3.82 -3.24 -8.96
N ALA A 15 2.89 -2.27 -8.92
CA ALA A 15 2.68 -1.43 -7.74
C ALA A 15 2.26 -2.27 -6.52
N TYR A 16 1.37 -3.25 -6.68
CA TYR A 16 0.96 -4.16 -5.60
C TYR A 16 2.12 -4.99 -5.04
N ARG A 17 3.00 -5.50 -5.91
CA ARG A 17 4.21 -6.25 -5.51
C ARG A 17 5.21 -5.41 -4.73
N GLN A 18 5.36 -4.15 -5.13
CA GLN A 18 6.32 -3.22 -4.51
C GLN A 18 5.78 -2.58 -3.23
N THR A 19 4.47 -2.68 -2.99
CA THR A 19 3.84 -2.04 -1.83
C THR A 19 4.27 -2.73 -0.54
N PRO A 20 4.85 -1.99 0.42
CA PRO A 20 5.17 -2.52 1.74
C PRO A 20 3.91 -3.09 2.40
N THR A 21 4.05 -4.15 3.18
CA THR A 21 2.95 -4.84 3.90
C THR A 21 2.05 -5.77 3.06
N THR A 22 2.31 -5.92 1.76
CA THR A 22 1.73 -7.00 0.94
C THR A 22 2.64 -8.24 0.97
N ALA A 23 2.09 -9.41 0.64
CA ALA A 23 2.86 -10.63 0.48
C ALA A 23 3.70 -10.65 -0.81
N GLY A 24 3.50 -9.69 -1.73
CA GLY A 24 4.19 -9.64 -3.02
C GLY A 24 3.77 -10.73 -4.03
N VAL A 25 2.90 -11.66 -3.65
CA VAL A 25 2.42 -12.75 -4.53
C VAL A 25 1.18 -12.30 -5.30
N VAL A 26 1.21 -12.50 -6.63
CA VAL A 26 0.11 -12.14 -7.53
C VAL A 26 -0.60 -13.40 -8.04
N HIS A 27 -1.87 -13.53 -7.69
CA HIS A 27 -2.74 -14.64 -8.11
C HIS A 27 -3.49 -14.33 -9.41
N ARG A 28 -4.10 -15.36 -10.02
CA ARG A 28 -4.97 -15.21 -11.20
C ARG A 28 -6.12 -14.24 -10.93
N ASN A 29 -6.71 -14.29 -9.75
CA ASN A 29 -7.82 -13.41 -9.37
C ASN A 29 -7.38 -11.95 -9.28
N ASP A 30 -6.16 -11.65 -8.87
CA ASP A 30 -5.63 -10.28 -8.84
C ASP A 30 -5.48 -9.71 -10.25
N ARG A 31 -5.06 -10.54 -11.22
CA ARG A 31 -5.03 -10.17 -12.65
C ARG A 31 -6.42 -9.86 -13.19
N LEU A 32 -7.41 -10.68 -12.84
CA LEU A 32 -8.80 -10.46 -13.23
C LEU A 32 -9.37 -9.17 -12.61
N LEU A 33 -9.02 -8.88 -11.35
CA LEU A 33 -9.42 -7.63 -10.70
C LEU A 33 -8.79 -6.42 -11.41
N ALA A 34 -7.49 -6.46 -11.70
CA ALA A 34 -6.83 -5.37 -12.42
C ALA A 34 -7.46 -5.13 -13.81
N ALA A 35 -7.85 -6.20 -14.51
CA ALA A 35 -8.58 -6.09 -15.77
C ALA A 35 -9.97 -5.44 -15.59
N ARG A 36 -10.70 -5.81 -14.53
CA ARG A 36 -12.00 -5.19 -14.21
C ARG A 36 -11.89 -3.73 -13.85
N LEU A 37 -10.85 -3.34 -13.10
CA LEU A 37 -10.59 -1.93 -12.76
C LEU A 37 -10.37 -1.09 -14.03
N TYR A 38 -9.64 -1.63 -15.01
CA TYR A 38 -9.51 -1.00 -16.32
C TYR A 38 -10.86 -0.88 -17.05
N ASP A 39 -11.64 -1.95 -17.09
CA ASP A 39 -12.95 -1.98 -17.76
C ASP A 39 -13.96 -1.01 -17.11
N CYS A 40 -13.79 -0.73 -15.81
CA CYS A 40 -14.56 0.27 -15.07
C CYS A 40 -13.97 1.69 -15.16
N ALA A 41 -12.97 1.91 -16.03
CA ALA A 41 -12.28 3.18 -16.21
C ALA A 41 -11.68 3.78 -14.92
N ILE A 42 -11.27 2.93 -13.96
CA ILE A 42 -10.64 3.40 -12.73
C ILE A 42 -9.23 3.93 -13.05
N PRO A 43 -8.92 5.20 -12.74
CA PRO A 43 -7.60 5.76 -13.05
C PRO A 43 -6.48 5.00 -12.33
N LEU A 44 -5.35 4.78 -13.02
CA LEU A 44 -4.19 4.09 -12.43
C LEU A 44 -3.72 4.76 -11.13
N ALA A 45 -3.73 6.09 -11.11
CA ALA A 45 -3.36 6.89 -9.94
C ALA A 45 -4.25 6.59 -8.72
N VAL A 46 -5.55 6.34 -8.91
CA VAL A 46 -6.47 5.98 -7.81
C VAL A 46 -6.05 4.65 -7.18
N VAL A 47 -5.70 3.66 -8.01
CA VAL A 47 -5.25 2.34 -7.52
C VAL A 47 -3.92 2.46 -6.78
N GLN A 48 -2.98 3.26 -7.30
CA GLN A 48 -1.70 3.54 -6.64
C GLN A 48 -1.88 4.27 -5.30
N ASN A 49 -2.77 5.26 -5.25
CA ASN A 49 -3.10 5.99 -4.03
C ASN A 49 -3.75 5.07 -2.98
N ALA A 50 -4.59 4.13 -3.39
CA ALA A 50 -5.19 3.14 -2.50
C ALA A 50 -4.13 2.20 -1.90
N LEU A 51 -3.13 1.78 -2.69
CA LEU A 51 -1.99 1.00 -2.22
C LEU A 51 -1.19 1.77 -1.16
N ILE A 52 -0.88 3.04 -1.41
CA ILE A 52 -0.18 3.94 -0.48
C ILE A 52 -0.99 4.07 0.82
N LEU A 53 -2.29 4.37 0.72
CA LEU A 53 -3.17 4.56 1.88
C LEU A 53 -3.29 3.29 2.73
N ALA A 54 -3.48 2.13 2.10
CA ALA A 54 -3.55 0.85 2.80
C ALA A 54 -2.23 0.54 3.52
N SER A 55 -1.09 0.78 2.87
CA SER A 55 0.23 0.60 3.47
C SER A 55 0.45 1.55 4.66
N ALA A 56 0.10 2.84 4.51
CA ALA A 56 0.18 3.85 5.57
C ALA A 56 -0.57 3.42 6.83
N ARG A 57 -1.84 3.01 6.67
CA ARG A 57 -2.69 2.55 7.79
C ARG A 57 -2.08 1.38 8.54
N ARG A 58 -1.47 0.45 7.83
CA ARG A 58 -0.85 -0.74 8.41
C ARG A 58 0.46 -0.41 9.11
N ILE A 59 1.23 0.53 8.58
CA ILE A 59 2.48 1.01 9.19
C ILE A 59 2.22 1.84 10.44
N ALA A 60 1.18 2.67 10.43
CA ALA A 60 0.77 3.57 11.51
C ALA A 60 0.02 2.84 12.65
N ARG A 61 -0.26 1.54 12.51
CA ARG A 61 -0.88 0.72 13.55
C ARG A 61 -0.06 0.76 14.83
N LEU A 62 -0.75 0.98 15.97
CA LEU A 62 -0.15 1.09 17.30
C LEU A 62 0.73 -0.13 17.65
N PRO A 63 1.85 0.06 18.39
CA PRO A 63 2.77 -1.03 18.75
C PRO A 63 2.11 -2.18 19.52
N ASN A 64 1.06 -1.88 20.30
CA ASN A 64 0.38 -2.84 21.17
C ASN A 64 -0.78 -3.57 20.47
N ALA A 65 -1.06 -3.27 19.20
CA ALA A 65 -2.11 -3.95 18.45
C ALA A 65 -1.59 -5.29 17.89
N PRO A 66 -2.44 -6.33 17.80
CA PRO A 66 -2.04 -7.61 17.21
C PRO A 66 -1.44 -7.42 15.81
N PRO A 67 -0.36 -8.15 15.44
CA PRO A 67 0.27 -8.01 14.14
C PRO A 67 -0.71 -8.41 13.03
N LEU A 68 -0.81 -7.57 12.00
CA LEU A 68 -1.62 -7.89 10.82
C LEU A 68 -0.86 -8.83 9.90
N GLN A 69 -1.49 -9.93 9.50
CA GLN A 69 -1.00 -10.79 8.42
C GLN A 69 -0.81 -9.95 7.14
N PRO A 70 0.25 -10.20 6.33
CA PRO A 70 0.46 -9.49 5.06
C PRO A 70 -0.78 -9.52 4.17
N ILE A 71 -1.01 -8.46 3.40
CA ILE A 71 -2.10 -8.46 2.40
C ILE A 71 -1.79 -9.53 1.35
N ARG A 72 -2.67 -10.52 1.21
CA ARG A 72 -2.46 -11.68 0.33
C ARG A 72 -3.14 -11.57 -1.04
N SER A 73 -3.99 -10.57 -1.24
CA SER A 73 -4.66 -10.34 -2.53
C SER A 73 -4.98 -8.86 -2.72
N LEU A 74 -4.98 -8.44 -3.99
CA LEU A 74 -5.39 -7.11 -4.43
C LEU A 74 -6.85 -6.81 -4.06
N TYR A 75 -7.70 -7.83 -3.91
CA TYR A 75 -9.11 -7.66 -3.50
C TYR A 75 -9.28 -6.97 -2.15
N TYR A 76 -8.29 -7.08 -1.26
CA TYR A 76 -8.30 -6.36 0.02
C TYR A 76 -8.36 -4.83 -0.16
N LEU A 77 -7.94 -4.32 -1.31
CA LEU A 77 -7.88 -2.89 -1.59
C LEU A 77 -9.14 -2.31 -2.21
N VAL A 78 -10.11 -3.13 -2.61
CA VAL A 78 -11.39 -2.64 -3.17
C VAL A 78 -12.05 -1.56 -2.29
N PRO A 79 -12.25 -1.76 -0.97
CA PRO A 79 -12.83 -0.71 -0.12
C PRO A 79 -11.94 0.54 0.00
N VAL A 80 -10.62 0.39 -0.15
CA VAL A 80 -9.69 1.53 -0.10
C VAL A 80 -9.71 2.31 -1.41
N ILE A 81 -9.91 1.63 -2.54
CA ILE A 81 -10.11 2.26 -3.86
C ILE A 81 -11.39 3.08 -3.85
N GLU A 82 -12.49 2.52 -3.33
CA GLU A 82 -13.77 3.24 -3.17
C GLU A 82 -13.61 4.49 -2.31
N GLU A 83 -12.84 4.39 -1.22
CA GLU A 83 -12.54 5.55 -0.38
C GLU A 83 -11.75 6.62 -1.13
N VAL A 84 -10.70 6.25 -1.87
CA VAL A 84 -9.89 7.19 -2.65
C VAL A 84 -10.73 7.88 -3.73
N LEU A 85 -11.69 7.17 -4.34
CA LEU A 85 -12.63 7.73 -5.33
C LEU A 85 -13.59 8.74 -4.71
N GLY A 86 -14.05 8.51 -3.47
CA GLY A 86 -14.93 9.43 -2.74
C GLY A 86 -14.22 10.58 -2.03
N ALA A 87 -12.89 10.49 -1.88
CA ALA A 87 -12.11 11.45 -1.11
C ALA A 87 -11.89 12.77 -1.87
N HIS A 88 -12.27 13.89 -1.24
CA HIS A 88 -11.95 15.23 -1.70
C HIS A 88 -10.65 15.69 -1.02
N VAL A 89 -9.52 15.13 -1.45
CA VAL A 89 -8.19 15.49 -0.94
C VAL A 89 -7.39 16.29 -1.97
N PRO A 90 -6.50 17.20 -1.53
CA PRO A 90 -5.60 17.89 -2.44
C PRO A 90 -4.77 16.91 -3.28
N PRO A 91 -4.43 17.23 -4.53
CA PRO A 91 -3.67 16.33 -5.41
C PRO A 91 -2.36 15.80 -4.81
N ASP A 92 -1.72 16.63 -3.98
CA ASP A 92 -0.41 16.42 -3.35
C ASP A 92 -0.49 15.65 -2.02
N TYR A 93 -1.70 15.26 -1.59
CA TYR A 93 -1.90 14.51 -0.36
C TYR A 93 -1.19 13.15 -0.39
N TYR A 94 -1.36 12.40 -1.48
CA TYR A 94 -0.80 11.05 -1.60
C TYR A 94 0.71 11.04 -1.83
N SER A 95 1.27 12.05 -2.51
CA SER A 95 2.73 12.20 -2.64
C SER A 95 3.36 12.49 -1.28
N THR A 96 2.75 13.40 -0.50
CA THR A 96 3.17 13.69 0.88
C THR A 96 3.08 12.44 1.77
N LEU A 97 2.00 11.66 1.62
CA LEU A 97 1.81 10.42 2.36
C LEU A 97 2.88 9.38 2.02
N GLN A 98 3.22 9.22 0.73
CA GLN A 98 4.29 8.34 0.27
C GLN A 98 5.65 8.72 0.88
N SER A 99 6.03 9.99 0.83
CA SER A 99 7.31 10.45 1.42
C SER A 99 7.39 10.20 2.94
N LYS A 100 6.27 10.31 3.65
CA LYS A 100 6.20 9.95 5.07
C LYS A 100 6.37 8.45 5.30
N ILE A 101 5.73 7.61 4.49
CA ILE A 101 5.88 6.13 4.57
C ILE A 101 7.33 5.73 4.38
N GLU A 102 7.99 6.25 3.33
CA GLU A 102 9.40 5.93 3.02
C GLU A 102 10.33 6.32 4.17
N SER A 103 10.08 7.50 4.77
CA SER A 103 10.82 7.98 5.95
C SER A 103 10.63 7.05 7.16
N ILE A 104 9.40 6.62 7.46
CA ILE A 104 9.11 5.69 8.56
C ILE A 104 9.74 4.32 8.31
N LEU A 105 9.66 3.80 7.08
CA LEU A 105 10.26 2.50 6.73
C LEU A 105 11.77 2.52 6.85
N ARG A 106 12.42 3.61 6.44
CA ARG A 106 13.85 3.84 6.64
C ARG A 106 14.21 3.83 8.14
N LEU A 107 13.44 4.54 8.97
CA LEU A 107 13.64 4.56 10.42
C LEU A 107 13.43 3.17 11.05
N LYS A 108 12.39 2.43 10.65
CA LYS A 108 12.16 1.05 11.13
C LYS A 108 13.26 0.08 10.70
N GLN A 109 13.88 0.27 9.53
CA GLN A 109 15.06 -0.49 9.13
C GLN A 109 16.26 -0.14 10.02
N TRP A 110 16.51 1.14 10.26
CA TRP A 110 17.59 1.60 11.13
C TRP A 110 17.45 1.07 12.57
N ILE A 111 16.26 1.17 13.17
CA ILE A 111 15.99 0.64 14.52
C ILE A 111 16.18 -0.88 14.59
N ARG A 112 15.84 -1.62 13.52
CA ARG A 112 16.07 -3.08 13.47
C ARG A 112 17.55 -3.46 13.55
N HIS A 113 18.44 -2.58 13.09
CA HIS A 113 19.89 -2.81 13.13
C HIS A 113 20.58 -2.21 14.37
N LEU A 114 19.84 -1.58 15.28
CA LEU A 114 20.42 -1.09 16.54
C LEU A 114 20.77 -2.27 17.47
N PRO A 115 21.92 -2.19 18.18
CA PRO A 115 22.24 -3.13 19.26
C PRO A 115 21.14 -3.16 20.32
N ASP A 116 20.90 -4.32 20.94
CA ASP A 116 19.83 -4.49 21.94
C ASP A 116 19.94 -3.53 23.13
N THR A 117 21.12 -2.97 23.39
CA THR A 117 21.37 -1.94 24.41
C THR A 117 20.65 -0.61 24.18
N PHE A 118 20.16 -0.35 22.96
CA PHE A 118 19.39 0.85 22.62
C PHE A 118 17.88 0.60 22.51
N LYS A 119 17.41 -0.64 22.68
CA LYS A 119 15.98 -0.95 22.77
C LYS A 119 15.52 -0.69 24.19
N ILE A 120 14.66 0.31 24.38
CA ILE A 120 14.11 0.64 25.70
C ILE A 120 13.29 -0.57 26.16
N ASN A 121 13.81 -1.33 27.12
CA ASN A 121 13.02 -2.35 27.81
C ASN A 121 11.86 -1.64 28.52
N PRO A 122 10.60 -2.08 28.34
CA PRO A 122 9.53 -1.57 29.20
C PRO A 122 9.93 -1.89 30.64
N ILE A 123 9.95 -0.84 31.47
CA ILE A 123 10.18 -0.93 32.92
C ILE A 123 9.12 -1.90 33.47
N PRO A 124 9.51 -2.85 34.36
CA PRO A 124 8.61 -3.90 34.86
C PRO A 124 7.35 -3.37 35.55
#